data_AF-A0A4P6Y720-F1
#
_entry.id   AF-A0A4P6Y720-F1
#
_cell.length_a   1.000
_cell.length_b   1.000
_cell.length_c   1.000
_cell.angle_alpha   90.00
_cell.angle_beta   90.00
_cell.angle_gamma   90.00
#
_symmetry.space_group_name_H-M   'P 1'
#
loop_
_entity.id
_entity.type
_entity.pdbx_description
1 polymer ?
#
loop_
_entity_poly.entity_id
_entity_poly.type
_entity_poly.pdbx_seq_one_letter_code
_entity_poly.pdbx_strand_id
1 'polypeptide(L)'
;MTKIKLIIVLACIAFGFQKSYCQSYTFKTSGFSVLEKDQKGNWGKWSDLGLVNILVKLDTDKNRIVVYSEIIQLFEIIDYIPLEESESDSVYSFTCKDNNGENCTLSIITRKKQDNRKQLYINYDDRIILYNIFNYK
;
A
#
# COMPACT_ATOMS: atom_id res chain seq x y z
N MET A 1 -50.17 -8.40 19.29
CA MET A 1 -49.34 -8.31 18.07
C MET A 1 -48.40 -7.10 18.03
N THR A 2 -48.77 -5.94 18.58
CA THR A 2 -47.98 -4.70 18.58
C THR A 2 -46.66 -4.78 19.38
N LYS A 3 -46.63 -5.49 20.52
CA LYS A 3 -45.39 -5.64 21.33
C LYS A 3 -44.30 -6.47 20.64
N ILE A 4 -44.68 -7.52 19.91
CA ILE A 4 -43.73 -8.35 19.13
C ILE A 4 -43.14 -7.54 17.98
N LYS A 5 -43.97 -6.76 17.28
CA LYS A 5 -43.50 -5.83 16.24
C LYS A 5 -42.51 -4.80 16.81
N LEU A 6 -42.77 -4.27 18.01
CA LEU A 6 -41.88 -3.33 18.68
C LEU A 6 -40.52 -3.97 19.02
N ILE A 7 -40.52 -5.20 19.53
CA ILE A 7 -39.29 -5.94 19.86
C ILE A 7 -38.47 -6.22 18.61
N ILE A 8 -39.11 -6.58 17.50
CA ILE A 8 -38.43 -6.81 16.21
C ILE A 8 -37.80 -5.51 15.70
N VAL A 9 -38.51 -4.38 15.79
CA VAL A 9 -37.97 -3.07 15.39
C VAL A 9 -36.78 -2.67 16.27
N LEU A 10 -36.86 -2.88 17.59
CA LEU A 10 -35.76 -2.61 18.51
C LEU A 10 -34.54 -3.49 18.22
N ALA A 11 -34.76 -4.77 17.90
CA ALA A 11 -33.70 -5.70 17.51
C ALA A 11 -33.03 -5.26 16.20
N CYS A 12 -33.79 -4.89 15.18
CA CYS A 12 -33.23 -4.40 13.91
C CYS A 12 -32.38 -3.13 14.08
N ILE A 13 -32.77 -2.22 14.98
CA ILE A 13 -31.99 -1.01 15.28
C ILE A 13 -30.70 -1.37 16.04
N ALA A 14 -30.75 -2.33 16.96
CA ALA A 14 -29.57 -2.78 17.71
C ALA A 14 -28.54 -3.51 16.83
N PHE A 15 -28.97 -4.26 15.82
CA PHE A 15 -28.08 -4.99 14.90
C PHE A 15 -27.72 -4.21 13.62
N GLY A 16 -28.38 -3.09 13.33
CA GLY A 16 -28.17 -2.30 12.10
C GLY A 16 -26.90 -1.45 12.08
N PHE A 17 -26.25 -1.22 13.22
CA PHE A 17 -25.03 -0.39 13.31
C PHE A 17 -23.75 -1.25 13.31
N GLN A 18 -23.55 -2.05 12.26
CA GLN A 18 -22.27 -2.69 12.01
C GLN A 18 -21.38 -1.67 11.29
N LYS A 19 -20.33 -1.15 11.96
CA LYS A 19 -19.31 -0.33 11.30
C LYS A 19 -18.38 -1.26 10.52
N SER A 20 -18.56 -1.36 9.20
CA SER A 20 -17.59 -1.99 8.31
C SER A 20 -16.62 -0.92 7.80
N TYR A 21 -15.34 -1.05 8.16
CA TYR A 21 -14.27 -0.22 7.59
C TYR A 21 -13.65 -0.98 6.42
N CYS A 22 -14.20 -0.81 5.22
CA CYS A 22 -13.54 -1.23 3.98
C CYS A 22 -12.82 0.00 3.42
N GLN A 23 -11.50 0.01 3.45
CA GLN A 23 -10.70 1.11 2.92
C GLN A 23 -9.83 0.58 1.78
N SER A 24 -10.22 0.88 0.54
CA SER A 24 -9.34 0.67 -0.61
C SER A 24 -8.75 2.01 -1.05
N TYR A 25 -7.44 2.11 -1.06
CA TYR A 25 -6.72 3.29 -1.52
C TYR A 25 -6.18 3.02 -2.92
N THR A 26 -6.49 3.90 -3.85
CA THR A 26 -5.97 3.82 -5.23
C THR A 26 -5.03 4.97 -5.49
N PHE A 27 -3.91 4.67 -6.12
CA PHE A 27 -2.87 5.60 -6.49
C PHE A 27 -2.54 5.47 -7.98
N LYS A 28 -2.02 6.56 -8.54
CA LYS A 28 -1.49 6.63 -9.89
C LYS A 28 -0.01 6.95 -9.82
N THR A 29 0.80 6.31 -10.65
CA THR A 29 2.24 6.57 -10.72
C THR A 29 2.56 7.67 -11.75
N SER A 30 3.75 8.26 -11.63
CA SER A 30 4.34 9.13 -12.67
C SER A 30 5.70 8.66 -13.17
N GLY A 31 6.38 7.83 -12.38
CA GLY A 31 7.70 7.33 -12.72
C GLY A 31 8.17 6.28 -11.74
N PHE A 32 9.16 5.51 -12.16
CA PHE A 32 9.80 4.47 -11.38
C PHE A 32 11.32 4.53 -11.52
N SER A 33 12.02 4.02 -10.51
CA SER A 33 13.47 3.84 -10.52
C SER A 33 13.81 2.60 -9.69
N VAL A 34 14.88 1.91 -10.05
CA VAL A 34 15.30 0.65 -9.42
C VAL A 34 16.72 0.81 -8.88
N LEU A 35 16.95 0.27 -7.69
CA LEU A 35 18.28 0.12 -7.09
C LEU A 35 18.54 -1.36 -6.87
N GLU A 36 19.62 -1.90 -7.43
CA GLU A 36 19.97 -3.32 -7.31
C GLU A 36 21.30 -3.47 -6.59
N LYS A 37 21.48 -4.60 -5.88
CA LYS A 37 22.77 -5.01 -5.34
C LYS A 37 23.66 -5.58 -6.44
N ASP A 38 24.95 -5.31 -6.32
CA ASP A 38 25.96 -5.95 -7.15
C ASP A 38 26.17 -7.43 -6.74
N GLN A 39 26.96 -8.17 -7.54
CA GLN A 39 27.31 -9.56 -7.25
C GLN A 39 28.04 -9.77 -5.91
N LYS A 40 28.54 -8.69 -5.29
CA LYS A 40 29.22 -8.70 -3.99
C LYS A 40 28.28 -8.29 -2.84
N GLY A 41 27.00 -8.05 -3.13
CA GLY A 41 25.98 -7.67 -2.16
C GLY A 41 25.95 -6.17 -1.79
N ASN A 42 26.71 -5.32 -2.48
CA ASN A 42 26.71 -3.88 -2.24
C ASN A 42 25.61 -3.19 -3.04
N TRP A 43 24.95 -2.20 -2.48
CA TRP A 43 23.99 -1.37 -3.22
C TRP A 43 24.69 -0.61 -4.35
N GLY A 44 24.15 -0.72 -5.56
CA GLY A 44 24.62 0.00 -6.74
C GLY A 44 24.16 1.45 -6.78
N LYS A 45 23.79 1.92 -7.98
CA LYS A 45 23.21 3.24 -8.20
C LYS A 45 21.75 3.09 -8.61
N TRP A 46 20.94 4.10 -8.28
CA TRP A 46 19.59 4.19 -8.82
C TRP A 46 19.64 4.25 -10.34
N SER A 47 18.74 3.51 -10.99
CA SER A 47 18.48 3.63 -12.42
C SER A 47 17.94 5.02 -12.75
N ASP A 48 18.06 5.41 -14.01
CA ASP A 48 17.36 6.58 -14.52
C ASP A 48 15.85 6.47 -14.26
N LEU A 49 15.20 7.62 -14.06
CA LEU A 49 13.77 7.69 -13.81
C LEU A 49 13.00 7.35 -15.09
N GLY A 50 12.38 6.17 -15.13
CA GLY A 50 11.45 5.79 -16.19
C GLY A 50 10.07 6.40 -15.93
N LEU A 51 9.50 7.12 -16.91
CA LEU A 51 8.15 7.67 -16.78
C LEU A 51 7.11 6.58 -16.99
N VAL A 52 6.20 6.41 -16.03
CA VAL A 52 5.13 5.40 -16.08
C VAL A 52 3.83 5.98 -15.56
N ASN A 53 2.73 5.45 -16.09
CA ASN A 53 1.39 5.81 -15.68
C ASN A 53 0.57 4.53 -15.46
N ILE A 54 0.86 3.88 -14.33
CA ILE A 54 0.22 2.64 -13.87
C ILE A 54 -0.54 2.89 -12.56
N LEU A 55 -1.57 2.08 -12.32
CA LEU A 55 -2.37 2.12 -11.10
C LEU A 55 -1.75 1.24 -10.00
N VAL A 56 -1.85 1.71 -8.76
CA VAL A 56 -1.52 0.94 -7.57
C VAL A 56 -2.72 0.94 -6.64
N LYS A 57 -3.11 -0.22 -6.12
CA LYS A 57 -4.23 -0.35 -5.18
C LYS A 57 -3.77 -1.01 -3.90
N LEU A 58 -3.95 -0.34 -2.76
CA LEU A 58 -3.90 -0.92 -1.42
C LEU A 58 -5.32 -1.31 -1.02
N ASP A 59 -5.54 -2.59 -0.75
CA ASP A 59 -6.82 -3.17 -0.40
C ASP A 59 -6.68 -3.82 0.99
N THR A 60 -7.07 -3.08 2.03
CA THR A 60 -6.90 -3.52 3.42
C THR A 60 -7.90 -4.62 3.82
N ASP A 61 -8.98 -4.78 3.06
CA ASP A 61 -9.96 -5.86 3.26
C ASP A 61 -9.38 -7.20 2.79
N LYS A 62 -8.70 -7.17 1.65
CA LYS A 62 -8.05 -8.35 1.06
C LYS A 62 -6.60 -8.53 1.49
N ASN A 63 -6.11 -7.70 2.41
CA ASN A 63 -4.71 -7.64 2.85
C ASN A 63 -3.73 -7.73 1.69
N ARG A 64 -3.88 -6.84 0.68
CA ARG A 64 -3.01 -6.89 -0.50
C ARG A 64 -2.75 -5.53 -1.11
N ILE A 65 -1.60 -5.42 -1.76
CA ILE A 65 -1.23 -4.31 -2.63
C ILE A 65 -1.09 -4.87 -4.04
N VAL A 66 -1.66 -4.18 -5.03
CA VAL A 66 -1.57 -4.58 -6.45
C VAL A 66 -1.01 -3.43 -7.26
N VAL A 67 0.07 -3.68 -7.99
CA VAL A 67 0.65 -2.77 -8.97
C VAL A 67 0.29 -3.27 -10.37
N TYR A 68 -0.55 -2.52 -11.08
CA TYR A 68 -1.06 -2.88 -12.41
C TYR A 68 -0.07 -2.45 -13.51
N SER A 69 1.16 -2.96 -13.44
CA SER A 69 2.13 -2.89 -14.54
C SER A 69 1.80 -3.93 -15.63
N GLU A 70 2.58 -3.98 -16.71
CA GLU A 70 2.38 -4.95 -17.81
C GLU A 70 2.30 -6.40 -17.28
N ILE A 71 3.14 -6.72 -16.31
CA ILE A 71 3.04 -7.94 -15.50
C ILE A 71 2.50 -7.53 -14.14
N ILE A 72 1.26 -7.90 -13.83
CA ILE A 72 0.61 -7.54 -12.56
C ILE A 72 1.43 -8.06 -11.39
N GLN A 73 1.87 -7.15 -10.52
CA GLN A 73 2.57 -7.50 -9.28
C GLN A 73 1.54 -7.48 -8.14
N LEU A 74 1.39 -8.61 -7.47
CA LEU A 74 0.50 -8.77 -6.33
C LEU A 74 1.35 -9.03 -5.09
N PHE A 75 1.07 -8.26 -4.05
CA PHE A 75 1.73 -8.35 -2.75
C PHE A 75 0.68 -8.68 -1.70
N GLU A 76 0.80 -9.86 -1.10
CA GLU A 76 0.01 -10.25 0.07
C GLU A 76 0.63 -9.61 1.32
N ILE A 77 -0.15 -8.86 2.08
CA ILE A 77 0.26 -8.21 3.32
C ILE A 77 0.20 -9.25 4.44
N ILE A 78 1.35 -9.52 5.04
CA ILE A 78 1.51 -10.42 6.18
C ILE A 78 1.37 -9.64 7.50
N ASP A 79 1.94 -8.44 7.56
CA ASP A 79 1.90 -7.61 8.76
C ASP A 79 1.85 -6.12 8.43
N TYR A 80 1.13 -5.36 9.26
CA TYR A 80 0.99 -3.92 9.19
C TYR A 80 1.93 -3.28 10.20
N ILE A 81 2.97 -2.61 9.71
CA ILE A 81 3.95 -1.97 10.58
C ILE A 81 3.36 -0.63 11.07
N PRO A 82 3.48 -0.31 12.38
CA PRO A 82 3.01 0.97 12.91
C PRO A 82 3.56 2.17 12.14
N LEU A 83 2.73 3.20 11.97
CA LEU A 83 3.12 4.44 11.33
C LEU A 83 4.36 5.03 11.99
N GLU A 84 5.41 5.26 11.21
CA GLU A 84 6.59 5.97 11.64
C GLU A 84 6.49 7.42 11.16
N GLU A 85 6.43 8.34 12.14
CA GLU A 85 6.22 9.77 11.89
C GLU A 85 7.47 10.55 12.33
N SER A 86 8.04 11.32 11.40
CA SER A 86 9.18 12.21 11.68
C SER A 86 8.85 13.66 11.28
N GLU A 87 9.75 14.61 11.55
CA GLU A 87 9.56 16.00 11.09
C GLU A 87 9.51 16.12 9.56
N SER A 88 10.24 15.27 8.84
CA SER A 88 10.33 15.32 7.38
C SER A 88 9.33 14.40 6.70
N ASP A 89 9.00 13.27 7.30
CA ASP A 89 8.38 12.15 6.62
C ASP A 89 7.27 11.49 7.45
N SER A 90 6.37 10.80 6.76
CA SER A 90 5.38 9.90 7.33
C SER A 90 5.44 8.59 6.56
N VAL A 91 5.67 7.47 7.24
CA VAL A 91 5.99 6.18 6.62
C VAL A 91 4.99 5.12 7.06
N TYR A 92 4.20 4.64 6.10
CA TYR A 92 3.34 3.47 6.26
C TYR A 92 4.02 2.25 5.65
N SER A 93 4.38 1.27 6.46
CA SER A 93 5.11 0.08 6.00
C SER A 93 4.30 -1.20 6.19
N PHE A 94 4.59 -2.19 5.34
CA PHE A 94 3.91 -3.47 5.28
C PHE A 94 4.93 -4.56 5.01
N THR A 95 4.91 -5.63 5.81
CA THR A 95 5.64 -6.86 5.49
C THR A 95 4.78 -7.67 4.53
N CYS A 96 5.33 -8.05 3.38
CA CYS A 96 4.57 -8.65 2.30
C CYS A 96 5.26 -9.90 1.72
N LYS A 97 4.48 -10.70 0.99
CA LYS A 97 4.96 -11.71 0.04
C LYS A 97 4.49 -11.38 -1.37
N ASP A 98 5.37 -11.47 -2.35
CA ASP A 98 5.01 -11.25 -3.75
C ASP A 98 4.31 -12.47 -4.37
N ASN A 99 3.98 -12.38 -5.67
CA ASN A 99 3.36 -13.45 -6.44
C ASN A 99 4.21 -14.72 -6.58
N ASN A 100 5.52 -14.65 -6.32
CA ASN A 100 6.44 -15.78 -6.32
C ASN A 100 6.67 -16.33 -4.90
N GLY A 101 6.08 -15.71 -3.87
CA GLY A 101 6.29 -16.02 -2.47
C GLY A 101 7.57 -15.44 -1.88
N GLU A 102 8.25 -14.54 -2.60
CA GLU A 102 9.43 -13.81 -2.14
C GLU A 102 9.04 -12.78 -1.08
N ASN A 103 9.79 -12.70 0.02
CA ASN A 103 9.53 -11.73 1.07
C ASN A 103 9.95 -10.33 0.60
N CYS A 104 9.11 -9.34 0.87
CA CYS A 104 9.41 -7.95 0.58
C CYS A 104 8.78 -7.02 1.62
N THR A 105 9.31 -5.81 1.73
CA THR A 105 8.75 -4.76 2.58
C THR A 105 8.30 -3.60 1.70
N LEU A 106 7.00 -3.32 1.72
CA LEU A 106 6.43 -2.18 1.00
C LEU A 106 6.29 -1.00 1.94
N SER A 107 6.69 0.18 1.50
CA SER A 107 6.58 1.42 2.29
C SER A 107 6.00 2.55 1.45
N ILE A 108 4.89 3.12 1.90
CA ILE A 108 4.33 4.36 1.37
C ILE A 108 4.88 5.51 2.22
N ILE A 109 5.78 6.28 1.62
CA ILE A 109 6.45 7.41 2.27
C ILE A 109 5.84 8.71 1.76
N THR A 110 5.36 9.54 2.67
CA THR A 110 4.94 10.92 2.39
C THR A 110 6.04 11.87 2.84
N ARG A 111 6.66 12.57 1.89
CA ARG A 111 7.72 13.58 2.12
C ARG A 111 7.08 14.92 2.45
N LYS A 112 6.91 15.26 3.73
CA LYS A 112 6.20 16.48 4.20
C LYS A 112 6.86 17.77 3.72
N LYS A 113 8.20 17.82 3.75
CA LYS A 113 9.00 18.98 3.31
C LYS A 113 9.12 19.11 1.79
N GLN A 114 8.50 18.21 1.02
CA GLN A 114 8.50 18.20 -0.45
C GLN A 114 7.07 18.20 -0.98
N ASP A 115 6.25 19.16 -0.52
CA ASP A 115 4.84 19.31 -0.93
C ASP A 115 4.01 18.03 -0.73
N ASN A 116 4.27 17.31 0.37
CA ASN A 116 3.67 16.01 0.68
C ASN A 116 3.78 14.99 -0.46
N ARG A 117 4.88 15.03 -1.24
CA ARG A 117 5.15 14.07 -2.30
C ARG A 117 5.12 12.65 -1.74
N LYS A 118 4.33 11.78 -2.37
CA LYS A 118 4.20 10.38 -1.98
C LYS A 118 5.05 9.49 -2.86
N GLN A 119 5.67 8.50 -2.25
CA GLN A 119 6.49 7.52 -2.91
C GLN A 119 6.17 6.13 -2.36
N LEU A 120 6.10 5.14 -3.24
CA LEU A 120 6.00 3.74 -2.87
C LEU A 120 7.38 3.10 -3.07
N TYR A 121 7.90 2.50 -2.01
CA TYR A 121 9.10 1.66 -2.05
C TYR A 121 8.67 0.20 -1.94
N ILE A 122 9.28 -0.65 -2.74
CA ILE A 122 9.16 -2.11 -2.68
C ILE A 122 10.57 -2.63 -2.45
N ASN A 123 10.87 -3.04 -1.23
CA ASN A 123 12.20 -3.48 -0.82
C ASN A 123 12.25 -5.01 -0.80
N TYR A 124 13.11 -5.58 -1.62
CA TYR A 124 13.55 -6.96 -1.54
C TYR A 124 14.96 -7.02 -0.96
N ASP A 125 15.47 -8.23 -0.73
CA ASP A 125 16.82 -8.43 -0.21
C ASP A 125 17.91 -7.96 -1.20
N ASP A 126 17.66 -8.03 -2.51
CA ASP A 126 18.62 -7.73 -3.57
C ASP A 126 18.30 -6.48 -4.40
N ARG A 127 17.05 -5.97 -4.34
CA ARG A 127 16.59 -4.85 -5.15
C ARG A 127 15.55 -4.00 -4.43
N ILE A 128 15.51 -2.72 -4.77
CA ILE A 128 14.49 -1.77 -4.32
C ILE A 128 13.86 -1.13 -5.55
N ILE A 129 12.53 -1.17 -5.60
CA ILE A 129 11.76 -0.49 -6.65
C ILE A 129 11.07 0.72 -6.03
N LEU A 130 11.30 1.88 -6.60
CA LEU A 130 10.69 3.14 -6.20
C LEU A 130 9.65 3.56 -7.24
N TYR A 131 8.44 3.90 -6.81
CA TYR A 131 7.44 4.58 -7.62
C TYR A 131 7.07 5.94 -7.02
N ASN A 132 7.06 6.98 -7.84
CA ASN A 132 6.41 8.24 -7.46
C ASN A 132 4.90 8.08 -7.65
N ILE A 133 4.12 8.25 -6.57
CA ILE A 133 2.67 8.00 -6.56
C ILE A 133 1.86 9.24 -6.17
N PHE A 134 0.62 9.30 -6.65
CA PHE A 134 -0.35 10.32 -6.30
C PHE A 134 -1.69 9.65 -6.00
N ASN A 135 -2.49 10.25 -5.13
CA ASN A 135 -3.84 9.76 -4.90
C ASN A 135 -4.63 9.78 -6.22
N TYR A 136 -5.28 8.67 -6.54
CA TYR A 136 -6.23 8.60 -7.64
C TYR A 136 -7.53 9.26 -7.17
N LYS A 137 -7.97 10.30 -7.88
CA LYS A 137 -9.23 11.01 -7.61
C LYS A 137 -10.41 10.25 -8.19
#